data_AF-A0A6L7F1D4-F1
#
_entry.id   AF-A0A6L7F1D4-F1
#
_cell.length_a   1.000
_cell.length_b   1.000
_cell.length_c   1.000
_cell.angle_alpha   90.00
_cell.angle_beta   90.00
_cell.angle_gamma   90.00
#
_symmetry.space_group_name_H-M   'P 1'
#
loop_
_entity.id
_entity.type
_entity.pdbx_description
1 polymer ?
#
loop_
_entity_poly.entity_id
_entity_poly.type
_entity_poly.pdbx_seq_one_letter_code
_entity_poly.pdbx_strand_id
1 'polypeptide(L)' 'MSETPEHTSEQTSDDPRVDTRAELLPEEAAAGSEDPEAQAAEILAESDERTDDPEGTRDESAQTPDPEVGSGA' A
#
# COMPACT_ATOMS: atom_id res chain seq x y z
N MET A 1 -2.02 8.51 21.23
CA MET A 1 -2.50 7.13 21.09
C MET A 1 -2.35 6.82 19.62
N SER A 2 -1.40 5.95 19.26
CA SER A 2 -1.24 5.52 17.88
C SER A 2 -2.38 4.54 17.61
N GLU A 3 -3.39 5.01 16.88
CA GLU A 3 -4.40 4.14 16.30
C GLU A 3 -3.67 3.43 15.16
N THR A 4 -3.17 2.22 15.42
CA THR A 4 -2.84 1.30 14.34
C THR A 4 -4.16 1.01 13.66
N PRO A 5 -4.35 1.37 12.37
CA PRO A 5 -5.53 0.91 11.67
C PRO A 5 -5.42 -0.62 11.68
N GLU A 6 -6.33 -1.25 12.43
CA GLU A 6 -6.60 -2.67 12.29
C GLU A 6 -7.17 -2.82 10.88
N HIS A 7 -6.28 -2.95 9.88
CA HIS A 7 -6.66 -3.31 8.52
C HIS A 7 -7.35 -4.66 8.64
N THR A 8 -8.69 -4.60 8.68
CA THR A 8 -9.58 -5.73 8.56
C THR A 8 -9.35 -6.31 7.16
N SER A 9 -8.37 -7.22 7.09
CA SER A 9 -7.88 -7.95 5.92
C SER A 9 -8.88 -9.04 5.52
N GLU A 10 -10.14 -8.67 5.34
CA GLU A 10 -11.20 -9.58 4.91
C GLU A 10 -11.42 -9.55 3.39
N GLN A 11 -10.59 -8.84 2.62
CA GLN A 11 -10.48 -8.97 1.16
C GLN A 11 -9.51 -10.10 0.76
N THR A 12 -9.93 -11.29 1.14
CA THR A 12 -9.79 -12.60 0.47
C THR A 12 -8.46 -12.92 -0.24
N SER A 13 -7.72 -13.87 0.33
CA SER A 13 -6.66 -14.67 -0.29
C SER A 13 -7.04 -15.38 -1.61
N ASP A 14 -8.23 -15.15 -2.18
CA ASP A 14 -8.74 -15.74 -3.44
C ASP A 14 -8.59 -14.79 -4.64
N ASP A 15 -8.07 -13.57 -4.45
CA ASP A 15 -7.81 -12.66 -5.57
C ASP A 15 -6.60 -13.18 -6.40
N PRO A 16 -6.73 -13.43 -7.71
CA PRO A 16 -5.64 -13.95 -8.54
C PRO A 16 -4.43 -13.00 -8.66
N ARG A 17 -4.59 -11.73 -8.26
CA ARG A 17 -3.49 -10.77 -8.12
C ARG A 17 -2.58 -11.12 -6.94
N VAL A 18 -3.12 -11.76 -5.89
CA VAL A 18 -2.35 -12.23 -4.73
C VAL A 18 -1.34 -13.28 -5.16
N ASP A 19 -1.77 -14.31 -5.90
CA ASP A 19 -0.88 -15.38 -6.40
C ASP A 19 0.32 -14.82 -7.17
N THR A 20 0.05 -13.89 -8.10
CA THR A 20 1.09 -13.27 -8.94
C THR A 20 2.06 -12.43 -8.12
N ARG A 21 1.57 -11.76 -7.08
CA ARG A 21 2.40 -10.88 -6.23
C ARG A 21 3.12 -11.63 -5.11
N ALA A 22 2.59 -12.76 -4.67
CA ALA A 22 3.21 -13.65 -3.68
C ALA A 22 4.46 -14.38 -4.24
N GLU A 23 4.72 -14.29 -5.55
CA GLU A 23 5.96 -14.78 -6.15
C GLU A 23 7.18 -14.05 -5.57
N LEU A 24 7.87 -14.73 -4.66
CA LEU A 24 9.07 -14.21 -4.00
C LEU A 24 10.25 -14.08 -4.97
N LEU A 25 10.96 -12.96 -4.87
CA LEU A 25 12.29 -12.83 -5.48
C LEU A 25 13.31 -13.73 -4.75
N PRO A 26 14.41 -14.13 -5.41
CA PRO A 26 15.45 -14.96 -4.79
C PRO A 26 15.98 -14.38 -3.48
N GLU A 27 16.12 -13.06 -3.41
CA GLU A 27 16.59 -12.34 -2.23
C GLU A 27 15.57 -12.41 -1.07
N GLU A 28 14.27 -12.35 -1.38
CA GLU A 28 13.18 -12.40 -0.40
C GLU A 28 12.98 -13.84 0.12
N ALA A 29 13.10 -14.82 -0.77
CA ALA A 29 13.13 -16.23 -0.38
C ALA A 29 14.34 -16.53 0.53
N ALA A 30 15.49 -15.92 0.26
CA ALA A 30 16.69 -16.05 1.11
C ALA A 30 16.54 -15.34 2.46
N ALA A 31 15.78 -14.23 2.52
CA ALA A 31 15.43 -13.55 3.76
C ALA A 31 14.39 -14.31 4.60
N GLY A 32 13.59 -15.18 3.96
CA GLY A 32 12.63 -16.05 4.62
C GLY A 32 11.32 -15.33 4.96
N SER A 33 10.64 -14.79 3.94
CA SER A 33 9.30 -14.20 4.12
C SER A 33 8.33 -15.22 4.73
N GLU A 34 7.67 -14.86 5.84
CA GLU A 34 6.87 -15.78 6.66
C GLU A 34 5.58 -16.22 5.96
N ASP A 35 4.88 -15.27 5.33
CA ASP A 35 3.66 -15.52 4.56
C ASP A 35 3.57 -14.51 3.39
N PRO A 36 4.08 -14.90 2.20
CA PRO A 36 4.07 -14.02 1.03
C PRO A 36 2.66 -13.74 0.50
N GLU A 37 1.69 -14.64 0.70
CA GLU A 37 0.30 -14.45 0.28
C GLU A 37 -0.38 -13.41 1.16
N ALA A 38 -0.19 -13.49 2.48
CA ALA A 38 -0.72 -12.49 3.41
C ALA A 38 -0.11 -11.11 3.15
N GLN A 39 1.21 -11.04 2.93
CA GLN A 39 1.88 -9.78 2.59
C GLN A 39 1.36 -9.19 1.26
N ALA A 40 1.17 -10.04 0.24
CA ALA A 40 0.64 -9.61 -1.05
C ALA A 40 -0.80 -9.07 -0.93
N ALA A 41 -1.65 -9.72 -0.14
CA ALA A 41 -3.02 -9.28 0.10
C ALA A 41 -3.08 -7.91 0.81
N GLU A 42 -2.25 -7.68 1.83
CA GLU A 42 -2.21 -6.41 2.55
C GLU A 42 -1.79 -5.24 1.63
N ILE A 43 -0.74 -5.44 0.83
CA ILE A 43 -0.25 -4.42 -0.11
C ILE A 43 -1.30 -4.10 -1.17
N LEU A 44 -2.02 -5.11 -1.66
CA LEU A 44 -3.07 -4.91 -2.65
C LEU A 44 -4.26 -4.15 -2.06
N ALA A 45 -4.65 -4.46 -0.82
CA ALA A 45 -5.70 -3.72 -0.12
C ALA A 45 -5.31 -2.24 0.08
N GLU A 46 -4.08 -1.96 0.52
CA GLU A 46 -3.56 -0.59 0.64
C GLU A 46 -3.52 0.12 -0.73
N SER A 47 -3.10 -0.60 -1.77
CA SER A 47 -3.02 -0.02 -3.12
C SER A 47 -4.39 0.29 -3.70
N ASP A 48 -5.37 -0.58 -3.49
CA ASP A 48 -6.76 -0.37 -3.93
C ASP A 48 -7.38 0.82 -3.18
N GLU A 49 -7.15 0.95 -1.86
CA GLU A 49 -7.58 2.12 -1.05
C GLU A 49 -7.00 3.44 -1.61
N ARG A 50 -5.68 3.49 -1.82
CA ARG A 50 -5.00 4.67 -2.35
C ARG A 50 -5.39 5.02 -3.79
N THR A 51 -5.84 4.04 -4.55
CA THR A 51 -6.30 4.23 -5.93
C THR A 51 -7.73 4.79 -5.95
N ASP A 52 -8.58 4.36 -5.02
CA ASP A 52 -9.95 4.84 -4.87
C ASP A 52 -10.00 6.25 -4.23
N ASP A 53 -9.12 6.53 -3.26
CA ASP A 53 -8.96 7.84 -2.63
C ASP A 53 -7.55 8.44 -2.87
N PRO A 54 -7.32 9.04 -4.05
CA PRO A 54 -6.02 9.64 -4.36
C PRO A 54 -5.74 10.93 -3.58
N GLU A 55 -6.78 11.62 -3.08
CA GLU A 55 -6.63 12.90 -2.38
C GLU A 55 -5.99 12.72 -0.99
N GLY A 56 -6.38 11.70 -0.21
CA GLY A 56 -5.79 11.39 1.09
C GLY A 56 -4.27 11.19 1.04
N THR A 57 -3.79 10.45 0.02
CA THR A 57 -2.34 10.23 -0.16
C THR A 57 -1.55 11.49 -0.47
N ARG A 58 -2.22 12.49 -1.05
CA ARG A 58 -1.60 13.75 -1.48
C ARG A 58 -1.37 14.68 -0.29
N ASP A 59 -2.32 14.74 0.63
CA ASP A 59 -2.25 15.58 1.84
C ASP A 59 -1.14 15.12 2.81
N GLU A 60 -0.81 13.83 2.82
CA GLU A 60 0.24 13.25 3.66
C GLU A 60 1.65 13.43 3.08
N SER A 61 1.73 13.77 1.79
CA SER A 61 2.98 13.84 1.04
C SER A 61 3.60 15.24 1.05
N ALA A 62 4.67 15.45 1.84
CA ALA A 62 5.44 16.71 1.85
C ALA A 62 6.21 17.00 0.53
N GLN A 63 6.21 16.07 -0.43
CA GLN A 63 6.95 16.17 -1.69
C GLN A 63 6.27 17.05 -2.74
N THR A 64 4.98 17.34 -2.64
CA THR A 64 4.28 18.22 -3.59
C THR A 64 3.87 19.50 -2.88
N PRO A 65 4.54 20.63 -3.10
CA PRO A 65 4.06 21.91 -2.58
C PRO A 65 2.69 22.21 -3.17
N ASP A 66 1.78 22.68 -2.32
CA ASP A 66 0.47 23.17 -2.71
C ASP A 66 0.62 24.21 -3.84
N PRO A 67 -0.14 24.13 -4.96
CA PRO A 67 0.01 25.06 -6.07
C PRO A 67 -0.32 26.53 -5.72
N GLU A 68 -0.75 26.85 -4.49
CA GLU A 68 -1.18 28.19 -4.08
C GLU A 68 -0.09 29.07 -3.40
N VAL A 69 1.21 28.71 -3.45
CA VAL A 69 2.29 29.63 -3.02
C VAL A 69 3.33 29.81 -4.13
N GLY A 70 2.85 30.21 -5.30
CA GLY A 70 3.66 30.45 -6.49
C GLY A 70 3.11 31.55 -7.40
N SER A 71 2.51 32.61 -6.85
CA SER A 71 2.20 33.81 -7.62
C SER A 71 2.30 35.07 -6.77
N GLY A 72 3.34 35.85 -7.02
CA GLY A 72 3.55 37.14 -6.38
C GLY A 72 4.96 37.66 -6.69
N ALA A 73 5.03 38.57 -7.65
CA ALA A 73 6.21 39.23 -8.20
C ALA A 73 7.12 39.92 -7.16
#